data_AF-A0A971NPY3-F1
#
_entry.id   AF-A0A971NPY3-F1
#
_cell.length_a   1.000
_cell.length_b   1.000
_cell.length_c   1.000
_cell.angle_alpha   90.00
_cell.angle_beta   90.00
_cell.angle_gamma   90.00
#
_symmetry.space_group_name_H-M   'P 1'
#
loop_
_entity.id
_entity.type
_entity.pdbx_description
1 polymer ?
#
loop_
_entity_poly.entity_id
_entity_poly.type
_entity_poly.pdbx_seq_one_letter_code
_entity_poly.pdbx_strand_id
1 'polypeptide(L)' 'QKAVVDASGAAEQKIWILENGSPVSVAVTAGATDGIMTEIIRGVEPGMEIIVGTMVGKK' A
#
# COMPACT_ATOMS: atom_id res chain seq x y z
N GLN A 1 10.36 3.51 -11.02
CA GLN A 1 10.88 2.50 -10.07
C GLN A 1 10.58 1.12 -10.65
N LYS A 2 11.53 0.19 -10.62
CA LYS A 2 11.33 -1.20 -11.07
C LYS A 2 10.92 -2.00 -9.83
N ALA A 3 9.74 -2.61 -9.83
CA ALA A 3 9.34 -3.50 -8.76
C ALA A 3 10.30 -4.70 -8.72
N VAL A 4 10.89 -4.98 -7.57
CA VAL A 4 11.65 -6.20 -7.35
C VAL A 4 10.62 -7.24 -6.92
N VAL A 5 10.35 -8.19 -7.81
CA VAL A 5 9.49 -9.34 -7.54
C VAL A 5 10.37 -10.52 -7.12
N ASP A 6 10.03 -11.19 -6.03
CA ASP A 6 10.73 -12.40 -5.59
C ASP A 6 10.18 -13.65 -6.29
N ALA A 7 10.78 -14.81 -6.02
CA ALA A 7 10.39 -16.09 -6.64
C ALA A 7 8.97 -16.56 -6.27
N SER A 8 8.37 -16.00 -5.22
CA SER A 8 6.98 -16.28 -4.82
C SER A 8 5.97 -15.37 -5.52
N GLY A 9 6.44 -14.40 -6.31
CA GLY A 9 5.61 -13.37 -6.95
C GLY A 9 5.30 -12.20 -6.03
N ALA A 10 5.85 -12.17 -4.81
CA ALA A 10 5.68 -11.05 -3.90
C ALA A 10 6.58 -9.88 -4.33
N ALA A 11 6.11 -8.66 -4.10
CA ALA A 11 6.81 -7.45 -4.52
C ALA A 11 6.86 -6.40 -3.42
N GLU A 12 8.01 -5.75 -3.27
CA GLU A 12 8.07 -4.52 -2.45
C GLU A 12 7.29 -3.40 -3.13
N GLN A 13 6.36 -2.82 -2.38
CA GLN A 13 5.54 -1.69 -2.80
C GLN A 13 5.51 -0.60 -1.73
N LYS A 14 5.06 0.59 -2.14
CA LYS A 14 4.89 1.73 -1.26
C LYS A 14 3.42 2.11 -1.20
N ILE A 15 2.88 2.18 0.01
CA ILE A 15 1.54 2.70 0.29
C ILE A 15 1.64 3.95 1.17
N TRP A 16 0.48 4.54 1.48
CA TRP A 16 0.39 5.67 2.39
C TRP A 16 -0.58 5.34 3.53
N ILE A 17 -0.18 5.71 4.74
CA ILE A 17 -1.05 5.70 5.91
C ILE A 17 -1.39 7.14 6.29
N LEU A 18 -2.48 7.31 7.04
CA LEU A 18 -2.77 8.54 7.75
C LEU A 18 -2.19 8.43 9.16
N GLU A 19 -1.20 9.27 9.46
CA GLU A 19 -0.60 9.35 10.79
C GLU A 19 -0.69 10.80 11.25
N ASN A 20 -1.36 11.04 12.38
CA ASN A 20 -1.59 12.38 12.93
C ASN A 20 -2.17 13.37 11.90
N GLY A 21 -3.10 12.91 11.05
CA GLY A 21 -3.75 13.71 10.01
C GLY A 21 -2.88 13.99 8.77
N SER A 22 -1.68 13.42 8.69
CA SER A 22 -0.76 13.60 7.55
C SER A 22 -0.49 12.27 6.83
N PRO A 23 -0.42 12.26 5.50
CA PRO A 23 0.00 11.07 4.75
C PRO A 23 1.48 10.74 5.00
N VAL A 24 1.77 9.52 5.46
CA VAL A 24 3.13 8.99 5.67
C VAL A 24 3.33 7.76 4.79
N SER A 25 4.46 7.68 4.08
CA SER A 25 4.74 6.54 3.20
C SER A 25 5.29 5.35 3.97
N VAL A 26 4.76 4.17 3.71
CA VAL A 26 5.19 2.91 4.33
C VAL A 26 5.53 1.90 3.23
N ALA A 27 6.64 1.17 3.41
CA ALA A 27 7.03 0.07 2.55
C ALA A 27 6.29 -1.21 2.98
N VAL A 28 5.73 -1.92 2.01
CA VAL A 28 4.96 -3.15 2.22
C VAL A 28 5.42 -4.23 1.26
N THR A 29 5.16 -5.48 1.62
CA THR A 29 5.29 -6.62 0.70
C THR A 29 3.89 -6.98 0.20
N ALA A 30 3.63 -6.70 -1.07
CA ALA A 30 2.41 -7.10 -1.76
C ALA A 30 2.51 -8.58 -2.18
N GLY A 31 1.40 -9.30 -2.04
CA GLY A 31 1.21 -10.67 -2.46
C GLY A 31 0.38 -10.77 -3.74
N ALA A 32 -0.57 -11.69 -3.76
CA ALA A 32 -1.45 -11.89 -4.90
C ALA A 32 -2.39 -10.68 -5.12
N THR A 33 -2.75 -10.46 -6.38
CA THR A 33 -3.76 -9.46 -6.77
C THR A 33 -4.65 -10.01 -7.88
N ASP A 34 -5.92 -9.63 -7.86
CA ASP A 34 -6.88 -9.90 -8.94
C ASP A 34 -7.17 -8.66 -9.82
N GLY A 35 -6.39 -7.58 -9.62
CA GLY A 35 -6.57 -6.29 -10.28
C GLY A 35 -7.58 -5.35 -9.60
N ILE A 36 -8.34 -5.83 -8.61
CA ILE A 36 -9.26 -5.04 -7.78
C ILE A 36 -8.74 -4.98 -6.34
N MET A 37 -8.35 -6.13 -5.79
CA MET A 37 -7.80 -6.28 -4.45
C MET A 37 -6.33 -6.70 -4.54
N THR A 38 -5.51 -6.18 -3.63
CA THR A 38 -4.11 -6.58 -3.47
C THR A 38 -3.91 -7.06 -2.05
N GLU A 39 -3.37 -8.26 -1.90
CA GLU A 39 -2.97 -8.81 -0.61
C GLU A 39 -1.71 -8.09 -0.10
N ILE A 40 -1.69 -7.74 1.17
CA ILE A 40 -0.49 -7.24 1.86
C ILE A 40 -0.03 -8.30 2.86
N ILE A 41 1.15 -8.86 2.62
CA ILE A 41 1.72 -9.95 3.42
C ILE A 41 2.50 -9.38 4.62
N ARG A 42 3.12 -8.19 4.45
CA ARG A 42 3.97 -7.53 5.47
C ARG A 42 3.92 -6.01 5.35
N GLY A 43 4.20 -5.32 6.47
CA GLY A 43 4.37 -3.86 6.51
C GLY A 43 3.14 -3.07 6.95
N VAL A 44 2.11 -3.77 7.45
CA VAL A 44 0.91 -3.15 8.06
C VAL A 44 0.54 -3.87 9.35
N GLU A 45 -0.04 -3.13 10.28
CA GLU A 45 -0.49 -3.61 11.59
C GLU A 45 -1.96 -3.20 11.84
N PRO A 46 -2.72 -3.95 12.64
CA PRO A 46 -4.07 -3.57 13.02
C PRO A 46 -4.13 -2.16 13.63
N GLY A 47 -5.09 -1.35 13.17
CA GLY A 47 -5.28 0.03 13.63
C GLY A 47 -4.56 1.09 12.79
N MET A 48 -3.67 0.71 11.86
CA MET A 48 -3.13 1.65 10.89
C MET A 48 -4.21 2.11 9.91
N GLU A 49 -4.40 3.41 9.76
CA GLU A 49 -5.34 3.99 8.80
C GLU A 49 -4.69 4.05 7.41
N ILE A 50 -5.12 3.21 6.48
CA ILE A 50 -4.56 3.13 5.13
C ILE A 50 -5.31 4.06 4.17
N ILE A 51 -4.58 4.84 3.38
CA ILE A 51 -5.15 5.67 2.33
C ILE A 51 -5.31 4.82 1.07
N VAL A 52 -6.56 4.55 0.68
CA VAL A 52 -6.90 3.73 -0.50
C VAL A 52 -7.25 4.56 -1.75
N GLY A 53 -7.30 5.88 -1.62
CA GLY A 53 -7.60 6.78 -2.73
C GLY A 53 -7.58 8.24 -2.29
N THR A 54 -7.50 9.15 -3.25
CA THR A 54 -7.63 10.59 -3.03
C THR A 54 -8.68 11.17 -3.98
N MET A 55 -9.38 12.19 -3.51
CA MET A 55 -10.33 12.93 -4.32
C MET A 55 -9.85 14.37 -4.44
N VAL A 56 -9.85 14.89 -5.67
CA VAL A 56 -9.66 16.33 -5.90
C VAL A 56 -11.05 16.96 -5.92
N GLY A 57 -11.34 17.84 -4.96
CA GLY A 57 -12.60 18.58 -4.95
C GLY A 57 -12.72 19.46 -6.19
N LYS A 58 -13.93 19.55 -6.78
CA LYS A 58 -14.20 20.60 -7.78
C LYS A 58 -14.11 21.96 -7.08
N LYS A 59 -13.43 22.91 -7.74
CA LYS A 59 -13.48 24.33 -7.37
C LYS A 59 -14.90 24.88 -7.50
#